data_AF-A0A968IKZ7-F1
#
_entry.id   AF-A0A968IKZ7-F1
#
_cell.length_a   1.000
_cell.length_b   1.000
_cell.length_c   1.000
_cell.angle_alpha   90.00
_cell.angle_beta   90.00
_cell.angle_gamma   90.00
#
_symmetry.space_group_name_H-M   'P 1'
#
loop_
_entity.id
_entity.type
_entity.pdbx_description
1 polymer ?
#
loop_
_entity_poly.entity_id
_entity_poly.type
_entity_poly.pdbx_seq_one_letter_code
_entity_poly.pdbx_strand_id
1 'polypeptide(L)'
;MVELSEKLTVIFHNVNDWLKYAEAKNAILLAFAGAGLTANVTLLTVAQNLPASLRFGLIISTSLLCLCAFLCSLSFLPKTDLEKILWIRTSPSRRLALQSNDDNFYYFGHLRKYTPDELLGAINKLYLGDIIQLPYEKECRDIAAQITVNSEIAFLKFRFFTYSSYLLALSIGAIPIIVLVHLIL
;
A
#
# COMPACT_ATOMS: atom_id res chain seq x y z
N MET A 1 0.74 16.25 -29.49
CA MET A 1 1.80 15.36 -28.96
C MET A 1 2.47 15.96 -27.73
N VAL A 2 2.97 17.20 -27.78
CA VAL A 2 3.51 17.92 -26.61
C VAL A 2 2.54 17.90 -25.42
N GLU A 3 1.27 18.25 -25.64
CA GLU A 3 0.25 18.27 -24.58
C GLU A 3 -0.01 16.90 -23.91
N LEU A 4 0.09 15.79 -24.66
CA LEU A 4 -0.05 14.45 -24.10
C LEU A 4 1.14 14.09 -23.22
N SER A 5 2.36 14.40 -23.69
CA SER A 5 3.59 14.16 -22.93
C SER A 5 3.60 14.96 -21.61
N GLU A 6 3.15 16.22 -21.65
CA GLU A 6 3.00 17.06 -20.46
C GLU A 6 2.00 16.47 -19.46
N LYS A 7 0.80 16.08 -19.90
CA LYS A 7 -0.20 15.43 -19.04
C LYS A 7 0.33 14.13 -18.43
N LEU A 8 0.99 13.29 -19.22
CA LEU A 8 1.60 12.04 -18.74
C LEU A 8 2.67 12.32 -17.69
N THR A 9 3.49 13.33 -17.90
CA THR A 9 4.54 13.72 -16.94
C THR A 9 3.93 14.16 -15.61
N VAL A 10 2.88 14.97 -15.63
CA VAL A 10 2.14 15.36 -14.42
C VAL A 10 1.55 14.15 -13.69
N ILE A 11 0.88 13.25 -14.41
CA ILE A 11 0.30 12.03 -13.84
C ILE A 11 1.40 11.14 -13.25
N PHE A 12 2.52 10.99 -13.96
CA PHE A 12 3.68 10.22 -13.50
C PHE A 12 4.26 10.78 -12.20
N HIS A 13 4.44 12.09 -12.09
CA HIS A 13 4.87 12.73 -10.84
C HIS A 13 3.89 12.45 -9.69
N ASN A 14 2.59 12.62 -9.92
CA ASN A 14 1.58 12.36 -8.90
C ASN A 14 1.61 10.89 -8.41
N VAL A 15 1.69 9.93 -9.34
CA VAL A 15 1.78 8.51 -8.98
C VAL A 15 3.05 8.20 -8.19
N ASN A 16 4.19 8.80 -8.58
CA ASN A 16 5.43 8.65 -7.82
C ASN A 16 5.34 9.23 -6.41
N ASP A 17 4.63 10.34 -6.24
CA ASP A 17 4.43 10.91 -4.91
C ASP A 17 3.53 10.02 -4.06
N TRP A 18 2.42 9.50 -4.61
CA TRP A 18 1.60 8.49 -3.93
C TRP A 18 2.41 7.26 -3.50
N LEU A 19 3.31 6.79 -4.36
CA LEU A 19 4.20 5.68 -4.06
C LEU A 19 5.16 6.02 -2.90
N LYS A 20 5.84 7.17 -2.93
CA LYS A 20 6.71 7.64 -1.85
C LYS A 20 5.94 7.76 -0.53
N TYR A 21 4.72 8.30 -0.56
CA TYR A 21 3.87 8.40 0.62
C TYR A 21 3.51 7.02 1.19
N ALA A 22 3.20 6.05 0.33
CA ALA A 22 2.93 4.68 0.77
C ALA A 22 4.14 4.04 1.44
N GLU A 23 5.35 4.27 0.91
CA GLU A 23 6.60 3.78 1.51
C GLU A 23 6.90 4.44 2.85
N ALA A 24 6.77 5.77 2.93
CA ALA A 24 6.98 6.52 4.17
C ALA A 24 6.02 6.04 5.27
N LYS A 25 4.75 5.81 4.95
CA LYS A 25 3.76 5.30 5.91
C LYS A 25 4.11 3.91 6.45
N ASN A 26 4.51 2.98 5.58
CA ASN A 26 4.94 1.65 6.00
C ASN A 26 6.25 1.70 6.84
N ALA A 27 7.17 2.62 6.51
CA ALA A 27 8.42 2.79 7.26
C ALA A 27 8.16 3.29 8.69
N ILE A 28 7.32 4.30 8.83
CA ILE A 28 6.90 4.83 10.14
C ILE A 28 6.20 3.74 10.96
N LEU A 29 5.31 2.98 10.33
CA LEU A 29 4.57 1.91 11.00
C LEU A 29 5.49 0.77 11.46
N LEU A 30 6.49 0.41 10.64
CA LEU A 30 7.53 -0.55 11.01
C LEU A 30 8.37 -0.06 12.19
N ALA A 31 8.79 1.20 12.18
CA ALA A 31 9.55 1.80 13.28
C ALA A 31 8.74 1.81 14.59
N PHE A 32 7.46 2.16 14.52
CA PHE A 32 6.56 2.14 15.68
C PHE A 32 6.34 0.71 16.20
N ALA A 33 6.11 -0.25 15.31
CA ALA A 33 5.99 -1.66 15.69
C ALA A 33 7.27 -2.20 16.35
N GLY A 34 8.44 -1.82 15.81
CA GLY A 34 9.74 -2.17 16.40
C GLY A 34 9.94 -1.57 17.79
N ALA A 35 9.63 -0.28 17.98
CA ALA A 35 9.72 0.37 19.29
C ALA A 35 8.79 -0.28 20.33
N GLY A 36 7.53 -0.55 19.96
CA GLY A 36 6.58 -1.24 20.82
C GLY A 36 7.02 -2.68 21.15
N LEU A 37 7.60 -3.38 20.18
CA LEU A 37 8.12 -4.73 20.37
C LEU A 37 9.26 -4.72 21.39
N THR A 38 10.24 -3.81 21.24
CA THR A 38 11.32 -3.63 22.21
C THR A 38 10.77 -3.31 23.59
N ALA A 39 9.84 -2.36 23.72
CA ALA A 39 9.25 -1.99 24.99
C ALA A 39 8.54 -3.17 25.69
N ASN A 40 7.71 -3.92 24.96
CA ASN A 40 7.00 -5.07 25.50
C ASN A 40 7.96 -6.19 25.92
N VAL A 41 8.97 -6.51 25.10
CA VAL A 41 9.96 -7.55 25.42
C VAL A 41 10.80 -7.16 26.63
N THR A 42 11.24 -5.91 26.73
CA THR A 42 11.94 -5.40 27.92
C THR A 42 11.07 -5.51 29.16
N LEU A 43 9.79 -5.13 29.08
CA LEU A 43 8.88 -5.22 30.22
C LEU A 43 8.65 -6.68 30.65
N LEU A 44 8.45 -7.59 29.69
CA LEU A 44 8.27 -9.02 29.94
C LEU A 44 9.51 -9.70 30.54
N THR A 45 10.72 -9.18 30.29
CA THR A 45 11.98 -9.79 30.75
C THR A 45 12.48 -9.20 32.06
N VAL A 46 12.31 -7.90 32.27
CA VAL A 46 12.86 -7.18 33.43
C VAL A 46 11.89 -7.14 34.60
N ALA A 47 10.59 -6.94 34.34
CA ALA A 47 9.63 -6.73 35.41
C ALA A 47 9.39 -8.01 36.22
N GLN A 48 9.58 -7.89 37.53
CA GLN A 48 9.26 -8.93 38.51
C GLN A 48 7.81 -8.79 38.94
N ASN A 49 7.12 -9.90 39.20
CA ASN A 49 5.75 -9.94 39.73
C ASN A 49 4.69 -9.22 38.86
N LEU A 50 4.76 -9.34 37.53
CA LEU A 50 3.69 -8.86 36.65
C LEU A 50 2.37 -9.61 36.93
N PRO A 51 1.23 -8.90 37.08
CA PRO A 51 -0.08 -9.52 37.11
C PRO A 51 -0.29 -10.43 35.89
N ALA A 52 -0.92 -11.58 36.09
CA ALA A 52 -1.12 -12.57 35.02
C ALA A 52 -1.87 -11.98 33.81
N SER A 53 -2.88 -11.13 34.05
CA SER A 53 -3.64 -10.42 33.01
C SER A 53 -2.76 -9.48 32.17
N LEU A 54 -1.89 -8.70 32.83
CA LEU A 54 -0.95 -7.81 32.16
C LEU A 54 0.08 -8.60 31.34
N ARG A 55 0.65 -9.66 31.92
CA ARG A 55 1.58 -10.56 31.21
C ARG A 55 0.93 -11.17 29.96
N PHE A 56 -0.31 -11.64 30.08
CA PHE A 56 -1.06 -12.20 28.96
C PHE A 56 -1.33 -11.16 27.87
N GLY A 57 -1.75 -9.94 28.26
CA GLY A 57 -1.96 -8.83 27.33
C GLY A 57 -0.67 -8.41 26.60
N LEU A 58 0.46 -8.38 27.30
CA LEU A 58 1.77 -8.08 26.71
C LEU A 58 2.20 -9.14 25.69
N ILE A 59 1.96 -10.42 25.96
CA ILE A 59 2.28 -11.51 25.00
C ILE A 59 1.44 -11.36 23.73
N ILE A 60 0.12 -11.14 23.85
CA ILE A 60 -0.77 -10.94 22.70
C ILE A 60 -0.35 -9.69 21.90
N SER A 61 -0.15 -8.57 22.59
CA SER A 61 0.30 -7.32 21.98
C SER A 61 1.62 -7.52 21.21
N THR A 62 2.58 -8.22 21.82
CA THR A 62 3.87 -8.58 21.20
C THR A 62 3.70 -9.42 19.93
N SER A 63 2.87 -10.46 19.97
CA SER A 63 2.61 -11.30 18.78
C SER A 63 1.98 -10.50 17.64
N LEU A 64 1.05 -9.58 17.96
CA LEU A 64 0.44 -8.69 16.97
C LEU A 64 1.45 -7.69 16.39
N LEU A 65 2.37 -7.14 17.20
CA LEU A 65 3.44 -6.26 16.71
C LEU A 65 4.41 -7.00 15.80
N CYS A 66 4.76 -8.25 16.11
CA CYS A 66 5.59 -9.08 15.23
C CYS A 66 4.92 -9.27 13.86
N LEU A 67 3.62 -9.57 13.83
CA LEU A 67 2.88 -9.71 12.57
C LEU A 67 2.78 -8.38 11.81
N CYS A 68 2.55 -7.28 12.52
CA CYS A 68 2.54 -5.93 11.95
C CYS A 68 3.90 -5.59 11.30
N ALA A 69 5.01 -5.81 12.03
CA ALA A 69 6.36 -5.57 11.53
C ALA A 69 6.69 -6.45 10.32
N PHE A 70 6.24 -7.71 10.34
CA PHE A 70 6.41 -8.63 9.22
C PHE A 70 5.69 -8.12 7.96
N LEU A 71 4.40 -7.74 8.07
CA LEU A 71 3.64 -7.18 6.94
C LEU A 71 4.25 -5.88 6.40
N CYS A 72 4.70 -4.98 7.28
CA CYS A 72 5.40 -3.76 6.85
C CYS A 72 6.70 -4.10 6.11
N SER A 73 7.46 -5.08 6.59
CA SER A 73 8.69 -5.54 5.93
C SER A 73 8.41 -6.11 4.53
N LEU A 74 7.32 -6.88 4.37
CA LEU A 74 6.89 -7.38 3.06
C LEU A 74 6.54 -6.25 2.09
N SER A 75 6.04 -5.11 2.59
CA SER A 75 5.73 -3.94 1.76
C SER A 75 6.98 -3.27 1.15
N PHE A 76 8.18 -3.59 1.62
CA PHE A 76 9.44 -3.10 1.05
C PHE A 76 10.05 -4.04 0.00
N LEU A 77 9.51 -5.24 -0.19
CA LEU A 77 10.02 -6.15 -1.19
C LEU A 77 9.82 -5.60 -2.62
N PRO A 78 10.71 -5.95 -3.56
CA PRO A 78 10.51 -5.63 -4.97
C PRO A 78 9.24 -6.28 -5.54
N LYS A 79 8.60 -5.61 -6.51
CA LYS A 79 7.35 -6.09 -7.13
C LYS A 79 7.47 -7.51 -7.70
N THR A 80 8.61 -7.84 -8.31
CA THR A 80 8.88 -9.17 -8.90
C THR A 80 8.76 -10.30 -7.88
N ASP A 81 9.13 -10.03 -6.63
CA ASP A 81 9.08 -11.00 -5.55
C ASP A 81 7.68 -11.03 -4.91
N LEU A 82 7.03 -9.88 -4.82
CA LEU A 82 5.66 -9.73 -4.28
C LEU A 82 4.61 -10.50 -5.09
N GLU A 83 4.66 -10.47 -6.43
CA GLU A 83 3.74 -11.23 -7.28
C GLU A 83 3.88 -12.74 -7.07
N LYS A 84 5.12 -13.21 -6.88
CA LYS A 84 5.43 -14.61 -6.60
C LYS A 84 5.01 -15.03 -5.20
N ILE A 85 5.19 -14.17 -4.20
CA ILE A 85 4.86 -14.45 -2.80
C ILE A 85 3.35 -14.42 -2.55
N LEU A 86 2.64 -13.45 -3.13
CA LEU A 86 1.21 -13.27 -2.87
C LEU A 86 0.31 -14.16 -3.74
N TRP A 87 0.88 -14.93 -4.67
CA TRP A 87 0.14 -15.65 -5.73
C TRP A 87 -0.89 -14.76 -6.44
N ILE A 88 -0.68 -13.45 -6.39
CA ILE A 88 -1.45 -12.47 -7.15
C ILE A 88 -0.87 -12.57 -8.54
N ARG A 89 -1.40 -13.52 -9.32
CA ARG A 89 -1.22 -13.53 -10.76
C ARG A 89 -1.69 -12.16 -11.22
N THR A 90 -0.76 -11.27 -11.55
CA THR A 90 -1.01 -10.03 -12.30
C THR A 90 -1.34 -10.42 -13.73
N SER A 91 -2.38 -11.23 -13.88
CA SER A 91 -3.00 -11.48 -15.15
C SER A 91 -3.81 -10.22 -15.50
N PRO A 92 -3.91 -9.87 -16.79
CA PRO A 92 -4.83 -8.84 -17.32
C PRO A 92 -6.33 -9.14 -17.07
N SER A 93 -6.66 -9.96 -16.08
CA SER A 93 -8.01 -10.36 -15.68
C SER A 93 -8.85 -9.22 -15.07
N ARG A 94 -8.31 -7.99 -15.00
CA ARG A 94 -9.07 -6.81 -14.59
C ARG A 94 -9.84 -6.14 -15.74
N ARG A 95 -9.91 -6.76 -16.92
CA ARG A 95 -10.77 -6.36 -18.07
C ARG A 95 -12.27 -6.22 -17.74
N LEU A 96 -12.72 -6.56 -16.53
CA LEU A 96 -14.11 -6.43 -16.08
C LEU A 96 -14.41 -5.17 -15.25
N ALA A 97 -13.40 -4.39 -14.84
CA ALA A 97 -13.64 -3.05 -14.33
C ALA A 97 -13.74 -2.10 -15.53
N LEU A 98 -14.92 -2.09 -16.15
CA LEU A 98 -15.33 -1.19 -17.24
C LEU A 98 -14.58 0.13 -17.15
N GLN A 99 -13.87 0.48 -18.22
CA GLN A 99 -13.36 1.84 -18.42
C GLN A 99 -14.57 2.76 -18.21
N SER A 100 -14.54 3.55 -17.14
CA SER A 100 -15.61 4.48 -16.85
C SER A 100 -15.19 5.84 -17.37
N ASN A 101 -16.12 6.58 -17.96
CA ASN A 101 -15.86 7.97 -18.27
C ASN A 101 -15.61 8.82 -17.00
N ASP A 102 -15.88 8.26 -15.81
CA ASP A 102 -15.67 8.89 -14.51
C ASP A 102 -14.29 8.58 -13.89
N ASP A 103 -13.40 7.90 -14.62
CA ASP A 103 -12.08 7.56 -14.11
C ASP A 103 -11.19 8.81 -13.92
N ASN A 104 -10.94 9.17 -12.66
CA ASN A 104 -9.96 10.19 -12.29
C ASN A 104 -8.51 9.71 -12.52
N PHE A 105 -7.84 10.23 -13.55
CA PHE A 105 -6.43 9.90 -13.87
C PHE A 105 -5.39 10.58 -12.96
N TYR A 106 -5.80 11.44 -12.05
CA TYR A 106 -4.94 11.95 -10.99
C TYR A 106 -4.93 11.04 -9.76
N TYR A 107 -5.80 10.02 -9.72
CA TYR A 107 -5.86 9.02 -8.68
C TYR A 107 -5.24 7.69 -9.15
N PHE A 108 -4.14 7.29 -8.50
CA PHE A 108 -3.40 6.06 -8.83
C PHE A 108 -4.27 4.79 -8.79
N GLY A 109 -5.31 4.77 -7.95
CA GLY A 109 -6.21 3.62 -7.83
C GLY A 109 -7.02 3.31 -9.10
N HIS A 110 -7.27 4.31 -9.95
CA HIS A 110 -7.91 4.09 -11.25
C HIS A 110 -6.90 3.71 -12.33
N LEU A 111 -5.71 4.30 -12.31
CA LEU A 111 -4.67 4.08 -13.34
C LEU A 111 -4.18 2.61 -13.41
N ARG A 112 -4.15 1.91 -12.28
CA ARG A 112 -3.68 0.52 -12.18
C ARG A 112 -4.48 -0.52 -12.98
N LYS A 113 -5.64 -0.17 -13.54
CA LYS A 113 -6.47 -1.10 -14.34
C LYS A 113 -6.21 -1.04 -15.84
N TYR A 114 -5.46 -0.03 -16.29
CA TYR A 114 -5.13 0.18 -17.70
C TYR A 114 -3.85 -0.56 -18.11
N THR A 115 -3.81 -1.03 -19.35
CA THR A 115 -2.55 -1.24 -20.07
C THR A 115 -1.97 0.11 -20.57
N PRO A 116 -0.70 0.19 -20.97
CA PRO A 116 -0.11 1.45 -21.44
C PRO A 116 -0.87 2.06 -22.62
N ASP A 117 -1.23 1.24 -23.63
CA ASP A 117 -1.97 1.72 -24.80
C ASP A 117 -3.41 2.13 -24.46
N GLU A 118 -4.09 1.39 -23.57
CA GLU A 118 -5.43 1.77 -23.09
C GLU A 118 -5.41 3.08 -22.30
N LEU A 119 -4.38 3.32 -21.48
CA LEU A 119 -4.23 4.56 -20.74
C LEU A 119 -4.07 5.75 -21.69
N LEU A 120 -3.21 5.61 -22.71
CA LEU A 120 -3.00 6.65 -23.72
C LEU A 120 -4.28 6.93 -24.49
N GLY A 121 -5.00 5.89 -24.91
CA GLY A 121 -6.32 6.01 -25.55
C GLY A 121 -7.33 6.74 -24.66
N ALA A 122 -7.39 6.39 -23.38
CA ALA A 122 -8.33 7.01 -22.47
C ALA A 122 -7.99 8.49 -22.18
N ILE A 123 -6.72 8.85 -22.07
CA ILE A 123 -6.27 10.25 -21.94
C ILE A 123 -6.63 11.04 -23.20
N ASN A 124 -6.33 10.49 -24.37
CA ASN A 124 -6.63 11.14 -25.65
C ASN A 124 -8.14 11.42 -25.78
N LYS A 125 -8.97 10.44 -25.46
CA LYS A 125 -10.42 10.54 -25.51
C LYS A 125 -10.99 11.54 -24.49
N LEU A 126 -10.61 11.42 -23.23
CA LEU A 126 -11.27 12.16 -22.13
C LEU A 126 -10.72 13.58 -21.93
N TYR A 127 -9.45 13.82 -22.27
CA TYR A 127 -8.78 15.09 -21.97
C TYR A 127 -8.28 15.84 -23.20
N LEU A 128 -8.18 15.17 -24.35
CA LEU A 128 -7.64 15.75 -25.59
C LEU A 128 -8.60 15.63 -26.77
N GLY A 129 -9.85 15.22 -26.59
CA GLY A 129 -10.86 15.19 -27.67
C GLY A 129 -10.50 14.32 -28.88
N ASP A 130 -9.78 13.21 -28.67
CA ASP A 130 -9.36 12.26 -29.72
C ASP A 130 -8.54 12.89 -30.88
N ILE A 131 -7.83 13.99 -30.62
CA ILE A 131 -7.05 14.69 -31.65
C ILE A 131 -5.79 13.89 -32.07
N ILE A 132 -5.28 13.00 -31.21
CA ILE A 132 -4.05 12.24 -31.49
C ILE A 132 -4.37 10.96 -32.24
N GLN A 133 -3.70 10.76 -33.38
CA GLN A 133 -3.80 9.53 -34.17
C GLN A 133 -2.75 8.50 -33.78
N LEU A 134 -3.11 7.22 -33.92
CA LEU A 134 -2.22 6.08 -33.71
C LEU A 134 -1.16 5.98 -34.83
N PRO A 135 0.03 5.43 -34.54
CA PRO A 135 0.48 4.91 -33.25
C PRO A 135 1.02 6.01 -32.31
N TYR A 136 0.88 5.80 -31.01
CA TYR A 136 1.51 6.68 -30.01
C TYR A 136 3.03 6.62 -30.07
N GLU A 137 3.68 7.74 -29.75
CA GLU A 137 5.13 7.81 -29.64
C GLU A 137 5.65 6.84 -28.57
N LYS A 138 6.88 6.33 -28.79
CA LYS A 138 7.50 5.38 -27.87
C LYS A 138 7.67 5.96 -26.46
N GLU A 139 8.10 7.22 -26.36
CA GLU A 139 8.26 7.90 -25.08
C GLU A 139 6.95 7.95 -24.28
N CYS A 140 5.83 8.29 -24.93
CA CYS A 140 4.51 8.30 -24.29
C CYS A 140 4.13 6.90 -23.78
N ARG A 141 4.44 5.84 -24.54
CA ARG A 141 4.21 4.45 -24.13
C ARG A 141 5.07 4.03 -22.94
N ASP A 142 6.33 4.43 -22.92
CA ASP A 142 7.25 4.14 -21.81
C ASP A 142 6.79 4.84 -20.52
N ILE A 143 6.37 6.11 -20.59
CA ILE A 143 5.81 6.84 -19.44
C ILE A 143 4.49 6.19 -18.99
N ALA A 144 3.59 5.84 -19.90
CA ALA A 144 2.34 5.15 -19.57
C ALA A 144 2.59 3.78 -18.89
N ALA A 145 3.61 3.05 -19.32
CA ALA A 145 4.04 1.82 -18.66
C ALA A 145 4.50 2.07 -17.23
N GLN A 146 5.29 3.12 -16.99
CA GLN A 146 5.71 3.50 -15.63
C GLN A 146 4.51 3.91 -14.75
N ILE A 147 3.57 4.69 -15.30
CA ILE A 147 2.36 5.12 -14.57
C ILE A 147 1.55 3.90 -14.12
N THR A 148 1.25 2.96 -15.02
CA THR A 148 0.42 1.79 -14.72
C THR A 148 1.11 0.85 -13.73
N VAL A 149 2.42 0.62 -13.89
CA VAL A 149 3.22 -0.19 -12.97
C VAL A 149 3.32 0.46 -11.58
N ASN A 150 3.68 1.74 -11.49
CA ASN A 150 3.85 2.43 -10.21
C ASN A 150 2.51 2.59 -9.49
N SER A 151 1.40 2.75 -10.22
CA SER A 151 0.06 2.78 -9.65
C SER A 151 -0.33 1.45 -9.00
N GLU A 152 0.04 0.31 -9.62
CA GLU A 152 -0.18 -1.00 -9.01
C GLU A 152 0.68 -1.17 -7.74
N ILE A 153 1.95 -0.75 -7.78
CA ILE A 153 2.84 -0.83 -6.62
C ILE A 153 2.30 0.02 -5.47
N ALA A 154 1.93 1.28 -5.74
CA ALA A 154 1.36 2.18 -4.75
C ALA A 154 0.11 1.55 -4.10
N PHE A 155 -0.79 0.97 -4.91
CA PHE A 155 -1.99 0.28 -4.41
C PHE A 155 -1.66 -0.88 -3.47
N LEU A 156 -0.72 -1.75 -3.85
CA LEU A 156 -0.32 -2.88 -3.02
C LEU A 156 0.29 -2.40 -1.68
N LYS A 157 1.17 -1.39 -1.71
CA LYS A 157 1.77 -0.82 -0.49
C LYS A 157 0.73 -0.17 0.43
N PHE A 158 -0.28 0.50 -0.13
CA PHE A 158 -1.40 1.01 0.67
C PHE A 158 -2.26 -0.10 1.28
N ARG A 159 -2.43 -1.24 0.59
CA ARG A 159 -3.09 -2.43 1.17
C ARG A 159 -2.32 -2.99 2.36
N PHE A 160 -1.00 -3.16 2.23
CA PHE A 160 -0.15 -3.59 3.34
C PHE A 160 -0.24 -2.62 4.51
N PHE A 161 -0.12 -1.32 4.24
CA PHE A 161 -0.27 -0.29 5.27
C PHE A 161 -1.62 -0.41 6.00
N THR A 162 -2.71 -0.62 5.27
CA THR A 162 -4.05 -0.76 5.84
C THR A 162 -4.12 -1.96 6.79
N TYR A 163 -3.69 -3.15 6.37
CA TYR A 163 -3.71 -4.34 7.24
C TYR A 163 -2.79 -4.19 8.45
N SER A 164 -1.57 -3.70 8.24
CA SER A 164 -0.63 -3.43 9.32
C SER A 164 -1.17 -2.41 10.32
N SER A 165 -1.89 -1.38 9.85
CA SER A 165 -2.48 -0.36 10.73
C SER A 165 -3.57 -0.95 11.65
N TYR A 166 -4.39 -1.88 11.14
CA TYR A 166 -5.36 -2.60 11.97
C TYR A 166 -4.66 -3.49 13.01
N LEU A 167 -3.60 -4.20 12.63
CA LEU A 167 -2.81 -5.00 13.57
C LEU A 167 -2.18 -4.14 14.67
N LEU A 168 -1.65 -2.98 14.31
CA LEU A 168 -1.10 -2.05 15.29
C LEU A 168 -2.18 -1.57 16.27
N ALA A 169 -3.33 -1.14 15.76
CA ALA A 169 -4.45 -0.69 16.59
C ALA A 169 -4.93 -1.79 17.56
N LEU A 170 -5.06 -3.03 17.07
CA LEU A 170 -5.39 -4.20 17.89
C LEU A 170 -4.31 -4.47 18.95
N SER A 171 -3.03 -4.35 18.59
CA SER A 171 -1.92 -4.54 19.54
C SER A 171 -1.94 -3.53 20.67
N ILE A 172 -2.18 -2.25 20.37
CA ILE A 172 -2.29 -1.19 21.37
C ILE A 172 -3.51 -1.44 22.27
N GLY A 173 -4.64 -1.86 21.69
CA GLY A 173 -5.86 -2.16 22.43
C GLY A 173 -5.81 -3.42 23.30
N ALA A 174 -4.99 -4.41 22.94
CA ALA A 174 -4.97 -5.72 23.61
C ALA A 174 -4.70 -5.62 25.12
N ILE A 175 -3.69 -4.85 25.53
CA ILE A 175 -3.28 -4.71 26.93
C ILE A 175 -4.41 -4.12 27.80
N PRO A 176 -4.93 -2.90 27.53
CA PRO A 176 -5.96 -2.30 28.37
C PRO A 176 -7.26 -3.11 28.37
N ILE A 177 -7.68 -3.69 27.24
CA ILE A 177 -8.90 -4.49 27.16
C ILE A 177 -8.81 -5.70 28.09
N ILE A 178 -7.70 -6.45 28.04
CA ILE A 178 -7.51 -7.65 28.86
C ILE A 178 -7.44 -7.30 30.36
N VAL A 179 -6.75 -6.21 30.70
CA VAL A 179 -6.67 -5.73 32.09
C VAL A 179 -8.06 -5.32 32.60
N LEU A 180 -8.84 -4.57 31.81
CA LEU A 180 -10.20 -4.17 32.18
C LEU A 180 -11.14 -5.37 32.35
N VAL A 181 -11.09 -6.33 31.43
CA VAL A 181 -11.89 -7.56 31.52
C VAL A 181 -11.57 -8.32 32.80
N HIS A 182 -10.30 -8.41 33.18
CA HIS A 182 -9.88 -9.06 34.43
C HIS A 182 -10.27 -8.28 35.70
N LEU A 183 -10.49 -6.97 35.62
CA LEU A 183 -10.96 -6.16 36.76
C LEU A 183 -12.47 -6.27 36.97
N ILE A 184 -13.23 -6.59 35.93
CA ILE A 184 -14.70 -6.66 35.95
C ILE A 184 -15.19 -8.09 36.27
N LEU A 185 -14.46 -9.12 35.83
CA LEU A 185 -14.77 -10.55 36.05
C LEU A 185 -13.98 -11.10 37.24
#